data_AF-A0AAW9KRF3-F1
#
_entry.id   AF-A0AAW9KRF3-F1
#
_cell.length_a   1.000
_cell.length_b   1.000
_cell.length_c   1.000
_cell.angle_alpha   90.00
_cell.angle_beta   90.00
_cell.angle_gamma   90.00
#
_symmetry.space_group_name_H-M   'P 1'
#
loop_
_entity.id
_entity.type
_entity.pdbx_description
1 polymer ?
#
loop_
_entity_poly.entity_id
_entity_poly.type
_entity_poly.pdbx_seq_one_letter_code
_entity_poly.pdbx_strand_id
1 'polypeptide(L)'
;MAVLADGEQHGLGIKEELEQTFYADNVNHGRLYPNLDELVEKGLVAKGQRDRRTNNYELTQRGEHVLQRELEWLTDRMDAEIIGTVAGGDSR
;
A
#
# COMPACT_ATOMS: atom_id res chain seq x y z
N MET A 1 -1.49 2.11 1.01
CA MET A 1 -0.17 2.43 1.59
C MET A 1 0.95 2.08 0.62
N ALA A 2 1.00 0.89 0.01
CA ALA A 2 2.06 0.50 -0.94
C ALA A 2 2.31 1.52 -2.07
N VAL A 3 1.26 2.05 -2.71
CA VAL A 3 1.36 3.09 -3.74
C VAL A 3 2.03 4.40 -3.27
N LEU A 4 2.07 4.65 -1.96
CA LEU A 4 2.71 5.83 -1.37
C LEU A 4 4.16 5.55 -0.95
N ALA A 5 4.67 4.32 -1.10
CA ALA A 5 6.05 3.99 -0.74
C ALA A 5 7.08 4.71 -1.63
N ASP A 6 6.70 5.03 -2.87
CA ASP A 6 7.54 5.78 -3.81
C ASP A 6 7.46 7.32 -3.61
N GLY A 7 6.79 7.77 -2.55
CA GLY A 7 6.74 9.17 -2.12
C GLY A 7 5.36 9.83 -2.21
N GLU A 8 5.36 11.16 -2.12
CA GLU A 8 4.13 11.98 -2.15
C GLU A 8 3.36 11.80 -3.47
N GLN A 9 2.07 11.50 -3.37
CA GLN A 9 1.19 11.33 -4.52
C GLN A 9 -0.10 12.13 -4.37
N HIS A 10 -0.57 12.66 -5.49
CA HIS A 10 -1.88 13.29 -5.56
C HIS A 10 -2.97 12.22 -5.70
N GLY A 11 -4.18 12.50 -5.22
CA GLY A 11 -5.26 11.49 -5.16
C GLY A 11 -5.60 10.82 -6.49
N LEU A 12 -5.45 11.53 -7.62
CA LEU A 12 -5.65 10.95 -8.95
C LEU A 12 -4.51 9.99 -9.33
N GLY A 13 -3.25 10.36 -9.09
CA GLY A 13 -2.10 9.47 -9.31
C GLY A 13 -2.20 8.17 -8.50
N ILE A 14 -2.66 8.25 -7.24
CA ILE A 14 -2.90 7.05 -6.42
C ILE A 14 -3.94 6.14 -7.07
N LYS A 15 -5.01 6.72 -7.64
CA LYS A 15 -6.04 5.96 -8.33
C LYS A 15 -5.48 5.28 -9.58
N GLU A 16 -4.81 6.03 -10.44
CA GLU A 16 -4.25 5.55 -11.70
C GLU A 16 -3.25 4.40 -11.46
N GLU A 17 -2.40 4.52 -10.45
CA GLU A 17 -1.47 3.47 -10.06
C GLU A 17 -2.19 2.22 -9.54
N LEU A 18 -3.26 2.39 -8.75
CA LEU A 18 -4.05 1.25 -8.26
C LEU A 18 -4.77 0.51 -9.40
N GLU A 19 -5.30 1.24 -10.38
CA GLU A 19 -5.95 0.67 -11.57
C GLU A 19 -4.94 -0.10 -12.43
N GLN A 20 -3.72 0.41 -12.57
CA GLN A 20 -2.64 -0.20 -13.36
C GLN A 20 -2.02 -1.43 -12.67
N THR A 21 -1.65 -1.30 -11.40
CA THR A 21 -0.81 -2.29 -10.70
C THR A 21 -1.63 -3.47 -10.16
N PHE A 22 -2.90 -3.26 -9.80
CA PHE A 22 -3.73 -4.33 -9.22
C PHE A 22 -4.78 -4.90 -10.17
N TYR A 23 -4.76 -4.52 -11.46
CA TYR A 23 -5.80 -4.87 -12.46
C TYR A 23 -7.22 -4.70 -11.90
N ALA A 24 -7.41 -3.70 -11.05
CA ALA A 24 -8.67 -3.41 -10.41
C ALA A 24 -9.49 -2.55 -11.37
N ASP A 25 -10.15 -3.20 -12.33
CA ASP A 25 -11.09 -2.55 -13.26
C ASP A 25 -12.17 -1.81 -12.45
N ASN A 26 -12.02 -0.50 -12.30
CA ASN A 26 -12.68 0.39 -11.34
C ASN A 26 -12.20 0.28 -9.89
N VAL A 27 -11.13 1.02 -9.59
CA VAL A 27 -10.96 1.56 -8.24
C VAL A 27 -12.13 2.50 -7.98
N ASN A 28 -13.16 1.99 -7.29
CA ASN A 28 -14.35 2.77 -6.99
C ASN A 28 -13.94 3.99 -6.16
N HIS A 29 -14.14 5.20 -6.71
CA HIS A 29 -13.87 6.47 -6.04
C HIS A 29 -14.50 6.55 -4.64
N GLY A 30 -15.66 5.91 -4.45
CA GLY A 30 -16.35 5.84 -3.16
C GLY A 30 -15.65 4.99 -2.10
N ARG A 31 -14.58 4.26 -2.44
CA ARG A 31 -13.74 3.52 -1.48
C ARG A 31 -12.34 4.11 -1.34
N LEU A 32 -11.79 4.69 -2.40
CA LEU A 32 -10.45 5.26 -2.36
C LEU A 32 -10.35 6.39 -1.32
N TYR A 33 -11.22 7.39 -1.41
CA TYR A 33 -11.15 8.55 -0.51
C TYR A 33 -11.47 8.20 0.95
N PRO A 34 -12.50 7.40 1.25
CA PRO A 34 -12.72 6.94 2.62
C PRO A 34 -11.53 6.17 3.20
N ASN A 35 -10.87 5.31 2.41
CA ASN A 35 -9.68 4.61 2.88
C ASN A 35 -8.50 5.57 3.13
N LEU A 36 -8.32 6.58 2.28
CA LEU A 36 -7.28 7.59 2.48
C LEU A 36 -7.55 8.44 3.72
N ASP A 37 -8.80 8.86 3.92
CA ASP A 37 -9.18 9.63 5.11
C ASP A 37 -9.04 8.77 6.39
N GLU A 38 -9.38 7.48 6.36
CA GLU A 38 -9.13 6.56 7.48
C GLU A 38 -7.62 6.43 7.80
N LEU A 39 -6.76 6.34 6.78
CA LEU A 39 -5.31 6.29 6.97
C LEU A 39 -4.77 7.60 7.55
N VAL A 40 -5.38 8.73 7.20
CA VAL A 40 -5.06 10.05 7.79
C VAL A 40 -5.52 10.12 9.24
N GLU A 41 -6.73 9.68 9.56
CA GLU A 41 -7.25 9.61 10.92
C GLU A 41 -6.38 8.71 11.83
N LYS A 42 -5.88 7.60 11.27
CA LYS A 42 -4.94 6.71 11.97
C LYS A 42 -3.54 7.30 12.13
N GLY A 43 -3.25 8.44 11.48
CA GLY A 43 -1.95 9.10 11.49
C GLY A 43 -0.87 8.30 10.77
N LEU A 44 -1.25 7.50 9.77
CA LEU A 44 -0.33 6.73 8.93
C LEU A 44 0.04 7.51 7.67
N VAL A 45 -0.91 8.31 7.16
CA VAL A 45 -0.75 9.15 5.98
C VAL A 45 -0.97 10.61 6.38
N ALA A 46 -0.14 11.52 5.88
CA ALA A 46 -0.38 12.95 5.95
C ALA A 46 -1.13 13.41 4.70
N LYS A 47 -2.08 14.34 4.88
CA LYS A 47 -2.83 14.97 3.78
C LYS A 47 -2.34 16.41 3.61
N GLY A 48 -1.72 16.67 2.46
CA GLY A 48 -1.32 17.99 2.02
C GLY A 48 -2.32 18.57 1.02
N GLN A 49 -2.27 19.88 0.82
CA GLN A 49 -3.06 20.56 -0.19
C GLN A 49 -2.14 21.14 -1.26
N ARG A 50 -2.21 20.60 -2.48
CA ARG A 50 -1.43 21.09 -3.63
C ARG A 50 -2.06 22.33 -4.24
N ASP A 51 -3.39 22.32 -4.34
CA ASP A 51 -4.20 23.47 -4.78
C ASP A 51 -5.61 23.41 -4.19
N ARG A 52 -6.51 24.32 -4.59
CA ARG A 52 -7.89 24.40 -4.05
C ARG A 52 -8.75 23.15 -4.29
N ARG A 53 -8.35 22.25 -5.18
CA ARG A 53 -9.10 21.07 -5.64
C ARG A 53 -8.29 19.78 -5.52
N THR A 54 -6.96 19.86 -5.46
CA THR A 54 -6.07 18.69 -5.44
C THR A 54 -5.41 18.52 -4.07
N ASN A 55 -5.70 17.39 -3.42
CA ASN A 55 -4.97 16.94 -2.23
C ASN A 55 -3.80 16.05 -2.63
N ASN A 56 -2.72 16.17 -1.87
CA ASN A 56 -1.60 15.25 -1.88
C ASN A 56 -1.60 14.39 -0.61
N TYR A 57 -1.00 13.21 -0.71
CA TYR A 57 -0.90 12.25 0.36
C TYR A 57 0.52 11.72 0.41
N GLU A 58 1.05 11.59 1.62
CA GLU A 58 2.41 11.10 1.87
C GLU A 58 2.39 10.18 3.08
N LEU A 59 3.24 9.16 3.11
CA LEU A 59 3.42 8.36 4.33
C LEU A 59 4.03 9.23 5.42
N THR A 60 3.52 9.07 6.63
CA THR A 60 4.24 9.56 7.82
C THR A 60 5.33 8.55 8.19
N GLN A 61 6.30 8.94 9.02
CA GLN A 61 7.27 8.00 9.61
C GLN A 61 6.60 6.81 10.30
N ARG A 62 5.42 7.02 10.90
CA ARG A 62 4.63 5.94 11.50
C ARG A 62 4.04 5.02 10.43
N GLY A 63 3.53 5.58 9.34
CA GLY A 63 3.04 4.85 8.19
C GLY A 63 4.11 3.98 7.54
N GLU A 64 5.32 4.53 7.36
CA GLU A 64 6.49 3.81 6.85
C GLU A 64 6.83 2.60 7.73
N HIS A 65 6.94 2.79 9.05
CA HIS A 65 7.23 1.67 9.97
C HIS A 65 6.14 0.58 9.94
N VAL A 66 4.87 0.97 9.85
CA VAL A 66 3.77 -0.01 9.74
C VAL A 66 3.89 -0.76 8.42
N LEU A 67 4.12 -0.07 7.31
CA LEU A 67 4.27 -0.69 6.00
C LEU A 67 5.46 -1.65 5.96
N GLN A 68 6.59 -1.26 6.54
CA GLN A 68 7.78 -2.10 6.65
C GLN A 68 7.49 -3.37 7.46
N ARG A 69 6.84 -3.24 8.62
CA ARG A 69 6.45 -4.38 9.47
C ARG A 69 5.52 -5.36 8.77
N GLU A 70 4.57 -4.84 8.00
CA GLU A 70 3.67 -5.69 7.20
C GLU A 70 4.43 -6.42 6.09
N LEU A 71 5.39 -5.74 5.43
CA LEU A 71 6.24 -6.37 4.42
C LEU A 71 7.13 -7.47 5.03
N GLU A 72 7.78 -7.20 6.16
CA GLU A 72 8.58 -8.18 6.91
C GLU A 72 7.75 -9.41 7.26
N TRP A 73 6.54 -9.21 7.79
CA TRP A 73 5.64 -10.32 8.12
C TRP A 73 5.21 -11.14 6.91
N LEU A 74 4.96 -10.49 5.76
CA LEU A 74 4.63 -11.17 4.51
C LEU A 74 5.82 -11.97 3.97
N THR A 75 7.01 -11.39 3.97
CA THR A 75 8.25 -12.03 3.52
C THR A 75 8.55 -13.27 4.36
N ASP A 76 8.49 -13.17 5.70
CA ASP A 76 8.72 -14.30 6.60
C ASP A 76 7.80 -15.49 6.30
N ARG A 77 6.54 -15.22 5.90
CA ARG A 77 5.56 -16.27 5.57
C ARG A 77 5.77 -16.86 4.19
N MET A 78 6.14 -16.05 3.21
CA MET A 78 6.46 -16.53 1.87
C MET A 78 7.71 -17.41 1.90
N ASP A 79 8.73 -17.02 2.67
CA ASP A 79 9.95 -17.82 2.85
C ASP A 79 9.66 -19.16 3.53
N ALA A 80 8.73 -19.18 4.50
CA ALA A 80 8.28 -20.41 5.15
C ALA A 80 7.58 -21.39 4.18
N GLU A 81 6.77 -20.90 3.23
CA GLU A 81 6.13 -21.74 2.20
C GLU A 81 7.10 -22.22 1.12
N ILE A 82 8.11 -21.41 0.76
CA ILE A 82 9.15 -21.78 -0.20
C ILE A 82 10.01 -22.92 0.38
N ILE A 83 10.40 -22.85 1.66
CA ILE A 83 11.18 -23.92 2.32
C ILE A 83 10.36 -25.21 2.45
N GLY A 84 9.06 -25.12 2.73
CA GLY A 84 8.15 -26.27 2.80
C GLY A 84 7.99 -27.02 1.46
N THR A 85 8.07 -26.30 0.33
CA THR A 85 7.97 -26.90 -1.02
C THR A 85 9.28 -27.57 -1.44
N VAL A 86 10.43 -27.00 -1.09
CA VAL A 86 11.75 -27.57 -1.44
C VAL A 86 12.06 -28.82 -0.59
N ALA A 87 11.60 -28.88 0.67
CA ALA A 87 11.79 -30.03 1.55
C ALA A 87 10.89 -31.25 1.23
N GLY A 88 9.89 -31.10 0.36
CA GLY A 88 8.99 -32.18 -0.06
C GLY A 88 9.43 -32.97 -1.30
N GLY A 89 10.58 -32.62 -1.89
CA GLY A 89 11.01 -33.07 -3.21
C GLY A 89 12.24 -33.98 -3.27
N ASP A 90 12.69 -34.57 -2.16
CA ASP A 90 13.77 -35.57 -2.18
C ASP A 90 13.44 -36.78 -1.30
N SER A 91 12.62 -37.68 -1.85
CA SER A 91 12.48 -39.07 -1.43
C SER A 91 11.66 -39.84 -2.47
N ARG A 92 12.29 -40.18 -3.59
CA ARG A 92 12.20 -41.50 -4.25
C ARG A 92 12.96 -41.56 -5.57
#